data_AF-A0A1A9ZVF6-F1
#
_entry.id   AF-A0A1A9ZVF6-F1
#
_cell.length_a   1.000
_cell.length_b   1.000
_cell.length_c   1.000
_cell.angle_alpha   90.00
_cell.angle_beta   90.00
_cell.angle_gamma   90.00
#
_symmetry.space_group_name_H-M   'P 1'
#
loop_
_entity.id
_entity.type
_entity.pdbx_description
1 polymer ?
#
loop_
_entity_poly.entity_id
_entity_poly.type
_entity_poly.pdbx_seq_one_letter_code
_entity_poly.pdbx_strand_id
1 'polypeptide(L)'
;MVKNSVWRPSNWVTHAYVEKILKESLKSPQIRLLQMDLKPATQNGENYASVMSRIYVKYVLSPDDKEPEERFLILKSSFENDHVVAEIFKAYKTCEIEMVMYERILPKLLSLLGTTKLYARTLKVDYDHSAIIFEDLSANGGYILADRLKGLDEKHIFMILKKLAKFHAAAAVLNKSTEGSLEKFNYGMFNKHTDKNAPLFEHMFEVCAKYSGSCPQLGKYYQEKLKKLIPYIVEKGRDAYESKPHHFSTLCHGDLWVNNMLFLYNGEDKSPEDFVFIDFQLCRWTSPAIDLHYFFNTSLEPKLHLDPNALDRYVQFYHSNLEEMLRSLNYSDHIPSLREFVLQLEETRFVAVTASLGVQPVVTTEPAEGANFRCFIDDTEKDRKFRQNLYRKKRLQNNAIKLLPYFDARGLLDVPC
;
A
#
# COMPACT_ATOMS: atom_id res chain seq x y z
N MET A 1 29.80 6.37 9.64
CA MET A 1 28.92 5.56 10.51
C MET A 1 27.60 6.27 10.61
N VAL A 2 26.56 5.77 9.93
CA VAL A 2 25.21 6.36 10.02
C VAL A 2 24.68 5.98 11.40
N LYS A 3 24.50 6.96 12.28
CA LYS A 3 23.84 6.73 13.58
C LYS A 3 22.46 6.15 13.27
N ASN A 4 22.18 4.95 13.79
CA ASN A 4 20.83 4.39 13.82
C ASN A 4 19.89 5.49 14.33
N SER A 5 18.83 5.78 13.57
CA SER A 5 17.85 6.81 13.93
C SER A 5 17.16 6.37 15.23
N VAL A 6 17.64 6.91 16.36
CA VAL A 6 16.97 6.74 17.65
C VAL A 6 15.64 7.47 17.54
N TRP A 7 14.54 6.73 17.60
CA TRP A 7 13.20 7.33 17.72
C TRP A 7 13.22 8.36 18.85
N ARG A 8 12.68 9.55 18.59
CA ARG A 8 12.51 10.61 19.58
C ARG A 8 11.04 10.99 19.64
N PRO A 9 10.45 11.13 20.84
CA PRO A 9 9.10 11.62 20.96
C PRO A 9 9.01 13.04 20.37
N SER A 10 7.96 13.29 19.61
CA SER A 10 7.70 14.60 19.01
C SER A 10 7.32 15.61 20.10
N ASN A 11 8.13 16.66 20.28
CA ASN A 11 7.95 17.64 21.36
C ASN A 11 6.60 18.41 21.30
N TRP A 12 5.99 18.51 20.11
CA TRP A 12 4.70 19.16 19.91
C TRP A 12 3.51 18.31 20.39
N VAL A 13 3.71 17.00 20.59
CA VAL A 13 2.68 16.07 21.08
C VAL A 13 2.62 16.17 22.60
N THR A 14 1.95 17.22 23.08
CA THR A 14 1.83 17.52 24.51
C THR A 14 0.56 16.93 25.12
N HIS A 15 0.53 16.85 26.46
CA HIS A 15 -0.66 16.44 27.22
C HIS A 15 -1.89 17.28 26.87
N ALA A 16 -1.75 18.61 26.79
CA ALA A 16 -2.84 19.51 26.43
C ALA A 16 -3.34 19.29 24.99
N TYR A 17 -2.43 19.02 24.07
CA TYR A 17 -2.76 18.72 22.67
C TYR A 17 -3.59 17.43 22.55
N VAL A 18 -3.14 16.35 23.20
CA VAL A 18 -3.86 15.06 23.17
C VAL A 18 -5.20 15.15 23.89
N GLU A 19 -5.28 15.84 25.03
CA GLU A 19 -6.55 16.05 25.73
C GLU A 19 -7.57 16.79 24.84
N LYS A 20 -7.13 17.82 24.12
CA LYS A 20 -7.98 18.54 23.15
C LYS A 20 -8.52 17.59 22.07
N ILE A 21 -7.68 16.72 21.51
CA ILE A 21 -8.10 15.75 20.50
C ILE A 21 -9.11 14.74 21.07
N LEU A 22 -8.92 14.26 22.29
CA LEU A 22 -9.88 13.36 22.94
C LEU A 22 -11.23 14.04 23.13
N LYS A 23 -11.25 15.29 23.62
CA LYS A 23 -12.47 16.11 23.76
C LYS A 23 -13.23 16.25 22.45
N GLU A 24 -12.52 16.63 21.38
CA GLU A 24 -13.10 16.84 20.05
C GLU A 24 -13.60 15.53 19.43
N SER A 25 -12.77 14.49 19.42
CA SER A 25 -13.07 13.22 18.75
C SER A 25 -14.18 12.41 19.44
N LEU A 26 -14.27 12.47 20.76
CA LEU A 26 -15.31 11.80 21.56
C LEU A 26 -16.54 12.69 21.80
N LYS A 27 -16.51 13.96 21.36
CA LYS A 27 -17.57 14.95 21.57
C LYS A 27 -17.92 15.16 23.06
N SER A 28 -16.90 15.11 23.92
CA SER A 28 -17.04 15.20 25.38
C SER A 28 -16.11 16.28 25.93
N PRO A 29 -16.57 17.54 26.10
CA PRO A 29 -15.73 18.67 26.49
C PRO A 29 -15.21 18.56 27.94
N GLN A 30 -15.83 17.71 28.75
CA GLN A 30 -15.49 17.50 30.16
C GLN A 30 -14.34 16.49 30.36
N ILE A 31 -13.85 15.86 29.30
CA ILE A 31 -12.76 14.89 29.39
C ILE A 31 -11.56 15.50 30.11
N ARG A 32 -10.94 14.74 31.00
CA ARG A 32 -9.66 15.11 31.61
C ARG A 32 -8.66 14.00 31.39
N LEU A 33 -7.55 14.33 30.75
CA LEU A 33 -6.44 13.41 30.58
C LEU A 33 -5.66 13.35 31.91
N LEU A 34 -5.38 12.14 32.38
CA LEU A 34 -4.72 11.86 33.65
C LEU A 34 -3.28 11.41 33.45
N GLN A 35 -3.04 10.60 32.42
CA GLN A 35 -1.72 10.08 32.09
C GLN A 35 -1.57 9.98 30.57
N MET A 36 -0.33 10.20 30.10
CA MET A 36 0.06 10.08 28.71
C MET A 36 1.49 9.59 28.59
N ASP A 37 1.71 8.58 27.75
CA ASP A 37 3.05 8.03 27.46
C ASP A 37 3.22 7.83 25.95
N LEU A 38 4.41 8.15 25.42
CA LEU A 38 4.76 7.89 24.01
C LEU A 38 5.85 6.82 23.90
N LYS A 39 5.68 5.90 22.95
CA LYS A 39 6.65 4.87 22.60
C LYS A 39 6.69 4.66 21.09
N PRO A 40 7.76 4.12 20.49
CA PRO A 40 7.74 3.71 19.09
C PRO A 40 6.65 2.63 18.86
N ALA A 41 5.90 2.73 17.77
CA ALA A 41 4.82 1.78 17.46
C ALA A 41 5.31 0.54 16.70
N THR A 42 6.38 0.67 15.93
CA THR A 42 6.95 -0.38 15.06
C THR A 42 8.43 -0.61 15.36
N GLN A 43 8.95 -1.77 14.96
CA GLN A 43 10.39 -2.05 15.04
C GLN A 43 11.15 -1.35 13.89
N ASN A 44 12.47 -1.23 14.02
CA ASN A 44 13.32 -0.64 12.98
C ASN A 44 13.22 -1.45 11.68
N GLY A 45 13.01 -0.78 10.54
CA GLY A 45 12.97 -1.42 9.21
C GLY A 45 11.59 -1.91 8.76
N GLU A 46 10.52 -1.67 9.53
CA GLU A 46 9.15 -1.99 9.13
C GLU A 46 8.46 -0.85 8.37
N ASN A 47 8.93 0.40 8.52
CA ASN A 47 8.34 1.59 7.90
C ASN A 47 9.37 2.39 7.09
N TYR A 48 9.17 2.47 5.76
CA TYR A 48 10.04 3.23 4.85
C TYR A 48 9.59 4.68 4.64
N ALA A 49 8.31 5.01 4.93
CA ALA A 49 7.65 6.25 4.51
C ALA A 49 7.14 7.19 5.64
N SER A 50 7.02 6.70 6.89
CA SER A 50 6.62 7.52 8.04
C SER A 50 7.28 7.11 9.37
N VAL A 51 7.26 8.02 10.34
CA VAL A 51 7.53 7.70 11.76
C VAL A 51 6.21 7.33 12.44
N MET A 52 6.18 6.18 13.12
CA MET A 52 5.00 5.69 13.81
C MET A 52 5.23 5.66 15.33
N SER A 53 4.43 6.40 16.08
CA SER A 53 4.48 6.47 17.53
C SER A 53 3.17 5.98 18.13
N ARG A 54 3.24 5.20 19.20
CA ARG A 54 2.09 4.76 19.99
C ARG A 54 1.95 5.69 21.19
N ILE A 55 0.76 6.24 21.38
CA ILE A 55 0.40 7.09 22.52
C ILE A 55 -0.53 6.28 23.42
N TYR A 56 -0.10 6.01 24.65
CA TYR A 56 -0.98 5.53 25.70
C TYR A 56 -1.64 6.73 26.37
N VAL A 57 -2.96 6.65 26.59
CA VAL A 57 -3.74 7.66 27.29
C VAL A 57 -4.61 7.03 28.36
N LYS A 58 -4.69 7.69 29.52
CA LYS A 58 -5.63 7.39 30.59
C LYS A 58 -6.44 8.63 30.91
N TYR A 59 -7.76 8.59 30.81
CA TYR A 59 -8.62 9.77 30.95
C TYR A 59 -9.95 9.44 31.62
N VAL A 60 -10.65 10.46 32.11
CA VAL A 60 -12.04 10.36 32.59
C VAL A 60 -12.97 11.16 31.67
N LEU A 61 -14.24 10.75 31.50
CA LEU A 61 -15.21 11.45 30.65
C LEU A 61 -15.77 12.70 31.32
N SER A 62 -15.91 12.64 32.65
CA SER A 62 -16.27 13.72 33.55
C SER A 62 -15.26 13.81 34.71
N PRO A 63 -14.98 15.00 35.26
CA PRO A 63 -14.14 15.16 36.46
C PRO A 63 -14.59 14.33 37.67
N ASP A 64 -15.88 13.99 37.73
CA ASP A 64 -16.49 13.23 38.83
C ASP A 64 -16.43 11.71 38.63
N ASP A 65 -16.00 11.24 37.45
CA ASP A 65 -15.90 9.81 37.18
C ASP A 65 -14.78 9.18 38.01
N LYS A 66 -15.11 8.07 38.67
CA LYS A 66 -14.15 7.32 39.50
C LYS A 66 -13.34 6.30 38.71
N GLU A 67 -13.86 5.88 37.56
CA GLU A 67 -13.28 4.83 36.73
C GLU A 67 -12.68 5.45 35.47
N PRO A 68 -11.35 5.57 35.37
CA PRO A 68 -10.68 6.09 34.18
C PRO A 68 -10.73 5.07 33.03
N GLU A 69 -10.92 5.57 31.82
CA GLU A 69 -10.72 4.82 30.58
C GLU A 69 -9.25 4.83 30.17
N GLU A 70 -8.80 3.73 29.56
CA GLU A 70 -7.46 3.58 29.00
C GLU A 70 -7.54 3.23 27.51
N ARG A 71 -6.74 3.90 26.67
CA ARG A 71 -6.67 3.63 25.24
C ARG A 71 -5.27 3.80 24.68
N PHE A 72 -5.02 3.11 23.58
CA PHE A 72 -3.86 3.34 22.73
C PHE A 72 -4.26 4.06 21.44
N LEU A 73 -3.44 5.01 21.03
CA LEU A 73 -3.55 5.75 19.78
C LEU A 73 -2.29 5.56 18.95
N ILE A 74 -2.42 5.69 17.64
CA ILE A 74 -1.28 5.70 16.71
C ILE A 74 -1.13 7.11 16.14
N LEU A 75 0.06 7.68 16.28
CA LEU A 75 0.51 8.89 15.63
C LEU A 75 1.41 8.51 14.45
N LYS A 76 0.97 8.83 13.24
CA LYS A 76 1.77 8.77 12.01
C LYS A 76 2.21 10.18 11.65
N SER A 77 3.50 10.41 11.48
CA SER A 77 4.05 11.70 11.00
C SER A 77 5.08 11.49 9.90
N SER A 78 5.27 12.51 9.07
CA SER A 78 6.26 12.49 7.98
C SER A 78 7.71 12.31 8.48
N PHE A 79 8.57 11.72 7.65
CA PHE A 79 10.00 11.59 7.93
C PHE A 79 10.70 12.95 7.97
N GLU A 80 11.07 13.41 9.16
CA GLU A 80 11.89 14.62 9.31
C GLU A 80 13.41 14.33 9.23
N ASN A 81 13.82 13.07 9.36
CA ASN A 81 15.22 12.73 9.66
C ASN A 81 16.09 12.31 8.46
N ASP A 82 15.52 12.10 7.25
CA ASP A 82 16.28 11.82 6.03
C ASP A 82 15.79 12.71 4.88
N HIS A 83 16.57 13.74 4.55
CA HIS A 83 16.22 14.73 3.53
C HIS A 83 16.02 14.13 2.13
N VAL A 84 16.80 13.11 1.75
CA VAL A 84 16.68 12.52 0.40
C VAL A 84 15.36 11.77 0.29
N VAL A 85 15.05 10.94 1.29
CA VAL A 85 13.79 10.21 1.35
C VAL A 85 12.61 11.20 1.40
N ALA A 86 12.67 12.20 2.29
CA ALA A 86 11.63 13.21 2.41
C ALA A 86 11.37 13.97 1.09
N GLU A 87 12.42 14.33 0.34
CA GLU A 87 12.28 14.98 -0.97
C GLU A 87 11.64 14.10 -2.05
N ILE A 88 11.87 12.78 -2.00
CA ILE A 88 11.20 11.83 -2.88
C ILE A 88 9.71 11.80 -2.52
N PHE A 89 9.36 11.47 -1.27
CA PHE A 89 7.96 11.37 -0.84
C PHE A 89 7.16 12.67 -1.04
N LYS A 90 7.78 13.84 -0.79
CA LYS A 90 7.19 15.15 -1.07
C LYS A 90 6.89 15.36 -2.56
N ALA A 91 7.76 14.90 -3.47
CA ALA A 91 7.50 15.01 -4.91
C ALA A 91 6.28 14.17 -5.35
N TYR A 92 5.97 13.10 -4.61
CA TYR A 92 4.81 12.24 -4.80
C TYR A 92 3.55 12.70 -4.05
N LYS A 93 3.63 13.77 -3.25
CA LYS A 93 2.55 14.30 -2.40
C LYS A 93 1.93 13.26 -1.47
N THR A 94 2.72 12.31 -0.99
CA THR A 94 2.20 11.15 -0.25
C THR A 94 1.49 11.55 1.04
N CYS A 95 2.07 12.50 1.78
CA CYS A 95 1.48 13.01 3.02
C CYS A 95 0.17 13.76 2.74
N GLU A 96 0.16 14.67 1.76
CA GLU A 96 -1.03 15.47 1.44
C GLU A 96 -2.19 14.59 0.94
N ILE A 97 -1.89 13.58 0.10
CA ILE A 97 -2.88 12.61 -0.37
C ILE A 97 -3.46 11.84 0.83
N GLU A 98 -2.60 11.28 1.69
CA GLU A 98 -3.04 10.50 2.84
C GLU A 98 -3.93 11.31 3.79
N MET A 99 -3.56 12.56 4.09
CA MET A 99 -4.34 13.44 4.96
C MET A 99 -5.71 13.76 4.39
N VAL A 100 -5.80 14.06 3.09
CA VAL A 100 -7.09 14.30 2.41
C VAL A 100 -7.93 13.04 2.38
N MET A 101 -7.31 11.86 2.19
CA MET A 101 -8.00 10.57 2.22
C MET A 101 -8.69 10.36 3.55
N TYR A 102 -7.96 10.45 4.67
CA TYR A 102 -8.52 10.24 6.00
C TYR A 102 -9.49 11.34 6.45
N GLU A 103 -9.23 12.61 6.12
CA GLU A 103 -10.11 13.71 6.53
C GLU A 103 -11.42 13.74 5.75
N ARG A 104 -11.38 13.51 4.42
CA ARG A 104 -12.49 13.89 3.53
C ARG A 104 -13.03 12.76 2.68
N ILE A 105 -12.19 11.86 2.18
CA ILE A 105 -12.61 10.87 1.18
C ILE A 105 -13.13 9.60 1.84
N LEU A 106 -12.33 8.98 2.70
CA LEU A 106 -12.69 7.72 3.37
C LEU A 106 -13.99 7.81 4.19
N PRO A 107 -14.29 8.91 4.93
CA PRO A 107 -15.57 9.05 5.59
C PRO A 107 -16.76 9.04 4.62
N LYS A 108 -16.62 9.65 3.44
CA LYS A 108 -17.67 9.66 2.41
C LYS A 108 -17.85 8.28 1.78
N LEU A 109 -16.76 7.56 1.50
CA LEU A 109 -16.83 6.17 1.02
C LEU A 109 -17.53 5.28 2.04
N LEU A 110 -17.19 5.42 3.32
CA LEU A 110 -17.82 4.68 4.41
C LEU A 110 -19.33 4.96 4.49
N SER A 111 -19.75 6.22 4.32
CA SER A 111 -21.16 6.59 4.32
C SER A 111 -21.98 5.92 3.21
N LEU A 112 -21.36 5.62 2.06
CA LEU A 112 -22.00 4.88 0.97
C LEU A 112 -22.08 3.37 1.25
N LEU A 113 -21.14 2.83 2.03
CA LEU A 113 -21.02 1.40 2.32
C LEU A 113 -21.68 0.96 3.64
N GLY A 114 -22.26 1.90 4.38
CA GLY A 114 -22.92 1.65 5.66
C GLY A 114 -21.97 1.16 6.74
N THR A 115 -22.15 -0.08 7.19
CA THR A 115 -21.45 -0.65 8.37
C THR A 115 -20.10 -1.30 8.05
N THR A 116 -19.65 -1.30 6.80
CA THR A 116 -18.39 -1.94 6.41
C THR A 116 -17.18 -1.17 6.97
N LYS A 117 -16.45 -1.71 7.96
CA LYS A 117 -15.20 -1.09 8.43
C LYS A 117 -14.13 -1.18 7.34
N LEU A 118 -13.65 -0.04 6.87
CA LEU A 118 -12.64 0.08 5.80
C LEU A 118 -11.24 0.45 6.33
N TYR A 119 -11.18 1.31 7.35
CA TYR A 119 -9.94 1.91 7.86
C TYR A 119 -10.05 2.12 9.38
N ALA A 120 -8.93 2.40 10.04
CA ALA A 120 -8.89 2.76 11.46
C ALA A 120 -9.57 4.13 11.68
N ARG A 121 -10.36 4.27 12.75
CA ARG A 121 -10.96 5.56 13.10
C ARG A 121 -9.88 6.64 13.24
N THR A 122 -10.02 7.69 12.43
CA THR A 122 -9.18 8.89 12.52
C THR A 122 -9.69 9.81 13.61
N LEU A 123 -8.84 10.17 14.57
CA LEU A 123 -9.14 11.14 15.62
C LEU A 123 -8.78 12.55 15.18
N LYS A 124 -7.65 12.73 14.50
CA LYS A 124 -7.16 14.03 14.06
C LYS A 124 -6.31 13.92 12.80
N VAL A 125 -6.52 14.85 11.88
CA VAL A 125 -5.59 15.18 10.80
C VAL A 125 -5.01 16.56 11.13
N ASP A 126 -3.68 16.66 11.22
CA ASP A 126 -2.95 17.86 11.64
C ASP A 126 -2.00 18.31 10.53
N TYR A 127 -2.48 19.25 9.72
CA TYR A 127 -1.75 19.83 8.58
C TYR A 127 -0.50 20.61 8.99
N ASP A 128 -0.48 21.21 10.18
CA ASP A 128 0.65 22.01 10.65
C ASP A 128 1.87 21.13 10.96
N HIS A 129 1.60 19.91 11.44
CA HIS A 129 2.63 18.93 11.79
C HIS A 129 2.76 17.78 10.79
N SER A 130 2.05 17.82 9.65
CA SER A 130 2.00 16.73 8.66
C SER A 130 1.77 15.36 9.33
N ALA A 131 0.76 15.32 10.20
CA ALA A 131 0.53 14.18 11.09
C ALA A 131 -0.94 13.75 11.12
N ILE A 132 -1.15 12.47 11.41
CA ILE A 132 -2.48 11.87 11.57
C ILE A 132 -2.48 11.00 12.84
N ILE A 133 -3.55 11.13 13.62
CA ILE A 133 -3.77 10.35 14.84
C ILE A 133 -4.97 9.42 14.63
N PHE A 134 -4.75 8.13 14.87
CA PHE A 134 -5.71 7.05 14.71
C PHE A 134 -5.97 6.33 16.04
N GLU A 135 -7.08 5.61 16.11
CA GLU A 135 -7.21 4.52 17.08
C GLU A 135 -6.14 3.46 16.83
N ASP A 136 -5.58 2.86 17.88
CA ASP A 136 -4.70 1.70 17.73
C ASP A 136 -5.53 0.41 17.62
N LEU A 137 -5.75 -0.05 16.39
CA LEU A 137 -6.52 -1.27 16.14
C LEU A 137 -5.85 -2.55 16.66
N SER A 138 -4.51 -2.54 16.77
CA SER A 138 -3.79 -3.70 17.28
C SER A 138 -3.98 -3.82 18.79
N ALA A 139 -3.73 -2.74 19.52
CA ALA A 139 -3.84 -2.73 20.97
C ALA A 139 -5.31 -2.77 21.45
N ASN A 140 -6.24 -2.15 20.73
CA ASN A 140 -7.63 -2.02 21.17
C ASN A 140 -8.59 -3.03 20.51
N GLY A 141 -8.21 -3.65 19.39
CA GLY A 141 -9.12 -4.45 18.57
C GLY A 141 -8.59 -5.82 18.13
N GLY A 142 -7.38 -6.21 18.52
CA GLY A 142 -6.80 -7.51 18.17
C GLY A 142 -6.37 -7.66 16.71
N TYR A 143 -6.34 -6.56 15.94
CA TYR A 143 -5.93 -6.59 14.55
C TYR A 143 -4.41 -6.68 14.41
N ILE A 144 -3.91 -7.60 13.58
CA ILE A 144 -2.48 -7.84 13.40
C ILE A 144 -2.09 -7.90 11.92
N LEU A 145 -0.81 -7.68 11.62
CA LEU A 145 -0.27 -7.91 10.29
C LEU A 145 -0.18 -9.42 10.00
N ALA A 146 -0.50 -9.82 8.78
CA ALA A 146 -0.24 -11.17 8.32
C ALA A 146 1.26 -11.36 7.99
N ASP A 147 1.74 -12.61 8.03
CA ASP A 147 3.12 -12.93 7.67
C ASP A 147 3.36 -12.73 6.15
N ARG A 148 4.04 -11.64 5.82
CA ARG A 148 4.40 -11.28 4.44
C ARG A 148 5.33 -12.27 3.74
N LEU A 149 6.14 -13.03 4.48
CA LEU A 149 7.06 -14.01 3.91
C LEU A 149 6.32 -15.30 3.54
N LYS A 150 5.32 -15.69 4.32
CA LYS A 150 4.38 -16.76 3.98
C LYS A 150 3.49 -16.37 2.80
N GLY A 151 2.96 -15.15 2.83
CA GLY A 151 1.93 -14.69 1.90
C GLY A 151 0.53 -15.14 2.30
N LEU A 152 -0.46 -14.64 1.56
CA LEU A 152 -1.87 -14.78 1.86
C LEU A 152 -2.48 -15.98 1.14
N ASP A 153 -3.25 -16.77 1.88
CA ASP A 153 -3.99 -17.92 1.37
C ASP A 153 -5.33 -17.50 0.71
N GLU A 154 -6.05 -18.48 0.19
CA GLU A 154 -7.28 -18.26 -0.56
C GLU A 154 -8.41 -17.63 0.28
N LYS A 155 -8.50 -17.92 1.59
CA LYS A 155 -9.50 -17.28 2.47
C LYS A 155 -9.24 -15.78 2.59
N HIS A 156 -7.98 -15.38 2.77
CA HIS A 156 -7.59 -13.98 2.79
C HIS A 156 -7.89 -13.29 1.45
N ILE A 157 -7.50 -13.93 0.34
CA ILE A 157 -7.66 -13.36 -1.00
C ILE A 157 -9.12 -13.05 -1.30
N PHE A 158 -10.04 -14.00 -1.08
CA PHE A 158 -11.46 -13.77 -1.34
C PHE A 158 -12.05 -12.66 -0.46
N MET A 159 -11.68 -12.61 0.82
CA MET A 159 -12.11 -11.54 1.73
C MET A 159 -11.62 -10.16 1.25
N ILE A 160 -10.34 -10.07 0.83
CA ILE A 160 -9.72 -8.84 0.34
C ILE A 160 -10.39 -8.36 -0.94
N LEU A 161 -10.55 -9.25 -1.93
CA LEU A 161 -11.16 -8.91 -3.21
C LEU A 161 -12.61 -8.45 -3.05
N LYS A 162 -13.36 -9.08 -2.15
CA LYS A 162 -14.73 -8.65 -1.82
C LYS A 162 -14.75 -7.23 -1.24
N LYS A 163 -13.88 -6.92 -0.27
CA LYS A 163 -13.84 -5.58 0.34
C LYS A 163 -13.25 -4.53 -0.60
N LEU A 164 -12.27 -4.90 -1.42
CA LEU A 164 -11.67 -4.03 -2.44
C LEU A 164 -12.70 -3.66 -3.52
N ALA A 165 -13.51 -4.62 -3.98
CA ALA A 165 -14.61 -4.35 -4.90
C ALA A 165 -15.60 -3.33 -4.33
N LYS A 166 -15.90 -3.41 -3.01
CA LYS A 166 -16.73 -2.39 -2.33
C LYS A 166 -16.07 -1.01 -2.32
N PHE A 167 -14.79 -0.95 -1.97
CA PHE A 167 -14.02 0.30 -1.95
C PHE A 167 -14.02 0.96 -3.33
N HIS A 168 -13.74 0.20 -4.38
CA HIS A 168 -13.74 0.68 -5.77
C HIS A 168 -15.14 1.11 -6.24
N ALA A 169 -16.18 0.32 -5.99
CA ALA A 169 -17.54 0.71 -6.36
C ALA A 169 -17.98 2.03 -5.68
N ALA A 170 -17.73 2.16 -4.37
CA ALA A 170 -18.05 3.37 -3.63
C ALA A 170 -17.27 4.59 -4.15
N ALA A 171 -16.00 4.42 -4.52
CA ALA A 171 -15.19 5.50 -5.07
C ALA A 171 -15.66 5.93 -6.46
N ALA A 172 -16.05 4.99 -7.32
CA ALA A 172 -16.62 5.31 -8.62
C ALA A 172 -17.92 6.12 -8.51
N VAL A 173 -18.83 5.70 -7.62
CA VAL A 173 -20.08 6.40 -7.32
C VAL A 173 -19.83 7.77 -6.71
N LEU A 174 -18.90 7.87 -5.74
CA LEU A 174 -18.54 9.14 -5.13
C LEU A 174 -17.99 10.13 -6.16
N ASN A 175 -17.13 9.69 -7.08
CA ASN A 175 -16.59 10.55 -8.12
C ASN A 175 -17.69 11.14 -9.01
N LYS A 176 -18.69 10.34 -9.38
CA LYS A 176 -19.85 10.83 -10.16
C LYS A 176 -20.65 11.86 -9.39
N SER A 177 -20.96 11.59 -8.12
CA SER A 177 -21.71 12.53 -7.26
C SER A 177 -20.96 13.82 -6.95
N THR A 178 -19.65 13.88 -7.23
CA THR A 178 -18.78 15.02 -6.96
C THR A 178 -18.13 15.56 -8.23
N GLU A 179 -18.75 15.34 -9.38
CA GLU A 179 -18.34 15.94 -10.66
C GLU A 179 -16.87 15.71 -11.01
N GLY A 180 -16.36 14.49 -10.80
CA GLY A 180 -14.98 14.14 -11.15
C GLY A 180 -13.95 14.56 -10.10
N SER A 181 -14.35 14.94 -8.88
CA SER A 181 -13.41 15.49 -7.88
C SER A 181 -12.28 14.54 -7.46
N LEU A 182 -12.42 13.23 -7.68
CA LEU A 182 -11.38 12.24 -7.37
C LEU A 182 -10.35 12.11 -8.50
N GLU A 183 -10.61 12.61 -9.71
CA GLU A 183 -9.70 12.51 -10.86
C GLU A 183 -8.40 13.30 -10.66
N LYS A 184 -8.41 14.27 -9.73
CA LYS A 184 -7.21 15.01 -9.31
C LYS A 184 -6.17 14.14 -8.59
N PHE A 185 -6.54 12.98 -8.06
CA PHE A 185 -5.60 12.03 -7.47
C PHE A 185 -4.82 11.34 -8.60
N ASN A 186 -3.71 11.93 -9.04
CA ASN A 186 -2.97 11.52 -10.23
C ASN A 186 -1.44 11.42 -10.03
N TYR A 187 -1.00 11.34 -8.77
CA TYR A 187 0.38 11.00 -8.42
C TYR A 187 0.51 9.48 -8.38
N GLY A 188 0.39 8.81 -7.24
CA GLY A 188 0.60 7.36 -7.17
C GLY A 188 2.01 6.94 -7.63
N MET A 189 2.27 5.63 -7.74
CA MET A 189 3.62 5.08 -7.93
C MET A 189 4.31 5.53 -9.23
N PHE A 190 3.60 5.50 -10.36
CA PHE A 190 4.09 5.99 -11.64
C PHE A 190 3.20 7.12 -12.14
N ASN A 191 3.80 8.26 -12.47
CA ASN A 191 3.06 9.45 -12.87
C ASN A 191 3.85 10.39 -13.78
N LYS A 192 3.16 11.43 -14.24
CA LYS A 192 3.71 12.46 -15.14
C LYS A 192 4.38 13.64 -14.43
N HIS A 193 4.31 13.70 -13.11
CA HIS A 193 4.77 14.86 -12.33
C HIS A 193 6.20 14.69 -11.80
N THR A 194 6.62 13.45 -11.56
CA THR A 194 7.93 13.14 -10.99
C THR A 194 8.34 11.71 -11.36
N ASP A 195 9.64 11.49 -11.45
CA ASP A 195 10.31 10.20 -11.64
C ASP A 195 11.35 9.96 -10.54
N LYS A 196 11.28 10.68 -9.42
CA LYS A 196 12.28 10.58 -8.33
C LYS A 196 12.43 9.17 -7.70
N ASN A 197 11.50 8.25 -7.96
CA ASN A 197 11.60 6.85 -7.53
C ASN A 197 12.18 5.93 -8.62
N ALA A 198 12.50 6.44 -9.81
CA ALA A 198 13.06 5.67 -10.93
C ALA A 198 14.29 4.85 -10.53
N PRO A 199 15.27 5.38 -9.76
CA PRO A 199 16.42 4.60 -9.34
C PRO A 199 16.05 3.31 -8.60
N LEU A 200 14.94 3.30 -7.84
CA LEU A 200 14.45 2.08 -7.20
C LEU A 200 14.19 0.99 -8.22
N PHE A 201 13.42 1.30 -9.26
CA PHE A 201 13.02 0.32 -10.25
C PHE A 201 14.20 -0.06 -11.15
N GLU A 202 14.99 0.91 -11.60
CA GLU A 202 16.17 0.68 -12.44
C GLU A 202 17.15 -0.26 -11.75
N HIS A 203 17.56 0.05 -10.51
CA HIS A 203 18.51 -0.77 -9.78
C HIS A 203 17.99 -2.18 -9.47
N MET A 204 16.69 -2.33 -9.20
CA MET A 204 16.11 -3.63 -8.95
C MET A 204 16.07 -4.50 -10.22
N PHE A 205 15.79 -3.89 -11.37
CA PHE A 205 15.84 -4.57 -12.66
C PHE A 205 17.29 -4.89 -13.08
N GLU A 206 18.28 -4.04 -12.79
CA GLU A 206 19.70 -4.34 -13.00
C GLU A 206 20.14 -5.60 -12.26
N VAL A 207 19.72 -5.73 -11.00
CA VAL A 207 20.04 -6.89 -10.18
C VAL A 207 19.35 -8.14 -10.72
N CYS A 208 18.08 -8.03 -11.15
CA CYS A 208 17.37 -9.12 -11.81
C CYS A 208 18.07 -9.55 -13.11
N ALA A 209 18.54 -8.59 -13.92
CA ALA A 209 19.29 -8.85 -15.15
C ALA A 209 20.60 -9.58 -14.86
N LYS A 210 21.35 -9.16 -13.83
CA LYS A 210 22.58 -9.83 -13.40
C LYS A 210 22.30 -11.26 -12.95
N TYR A 211 21.28 -11.47 -12.12
CA TYR A 211 20.87 -12.82 -11.72
C TYR A 211 20.52 -13.69 -12.94
N SER A 212 19.70 -13.16 -13.85
CA SER A 212 19.26 -13.86 -15.06
C SER A 212 20.43 -14.37 -15.90
N GLY A 213 21.47 -13.56 -16.09
CA GLY A 213 22.67 -13.94 -16.84
C GLY A 213 23.46 -15.09 -16.20
N SER A 214 23.41 -15.23 -14.88
CA SER A 214 24.05 -16.31 -14.12
C SER A 214 23.16 -17.55 -13.92
N CYS A 215 21.86 -17.44 -14.21
CA CYS A 215 20.88 -18.50 -14.00
C CYS A 215 20.78 -19.39 -15.26
N PRO A 216 21.08 -20.69 -15.19
CA PRO A 216 21.03 -21.59 -16.36
C PRO A 216 19.65 -21.66 -17.04
N GLN A 217 18.56 -21.49 -16.30
CA GLN A 217 17.20 -21.52 -16.82
C GLN A 217 16.77 -20.23 -17.55
N LEU A 218 17.54 -19.15 -17.40
CA LEU A 218 17.24 -17.84 -18.00
C LEU A 218 18.35 -17.43 -19.00
N GLY A 219 19.58 -17.32 -18.51
CA GLY A 219 20.76 -17.05 -19.31
C GLY A 219 20.87 -15.62 -19.87
N LYS A 220 21.81 -15.46 -20.81
CA LYS A 220 22.15 -14.17 -21.43
C LYS A 220 20.97 -13.50 -22.13
N TYR A 221 20.03 -14.27 -22.65
CA TYR A 221 18.84 -13.73 -23.33
C TYR A 221 18.05 -12.78 -22.42
N TYR A 222 17.64 -13.24 -21.24
CA TYR A 222 16.89 -12.39 -20.29
C TYR A 222 17.75 -11.30 -19.66
N GLN A 223 19.05 -11.54 -19.48
CA GLN A 223 19.97 -10.49 -19.03
C GLN A 223 19.96 -9.29 -19.98
N GLU A 224 20.17 -9.54 -21.28
CA GLU A 224 20.22 -8.46 -22.27
C GLU A 224 18.83 -7.86 -22.51
N LYS A 225 17.76 -8.66 -22.45
CA LYS A 225 16.39 -8.15 -22.56
C LYS A 225 16.03 -7.19 -21.43
N LEU A 226 16.32 -7.55 -20.18
CA LEU A 226 16.10 -6.68 -19.03
C LEU A 226 16.97 -5.42 -19.09
N LYS A 227 18.24 -5.52 -19.50
CA LYS A 227 19.11 -4.35 -19.68
C LYS A 227 18.54 -3.34 -20.67
N LYS A 228 18.00 -3.83 -21.81
CA LYS A 228 17.35 -2.99 -22.81
C LYS A 228 16.06 -2.35 -22.29
N LEU A 229 15.33 -3.05 -21.41
CA LEU A 229 14.08 -2.57 -20.82
C LEU A 229 14.28 -1.43 -19.81
N ILE A 230 15.40 -1.41 -19.07
CA ILE A 230 15.64 -0.48 -17.95
C ILE A 230 15.29 0.99 -18.27
N PRO A 231 15.78 1.58 -19.38
CA PRO A 231 15.47 2.97 -19.72
C PRO A 231 13.98 3.27 -19.95
N TYR A 232 13.17 2.24 -20.20
CA TYR A 232 11.75 2.36 -20.53
C TYR A 232 10.82 1.97 -19.38
N ILE A 233 11.35 1.55 -18.21
CA ILE A 233 10.51 1.07 -17.10
C ILE A 233 9.56 2.17 -16.62
N VAL A 234 10.07 3.39 -16.45
CA VAL A 234 9.27 4.52 -15.94
C VAL A 234 8.16 4.90 -16.93
N GLU A 235 8.48 4.94 -18.22
CA GLU A 235 7.52 5.25 -19.29
C GLU A 235 6.43 4.18 -19.37
N LYS A 236 6.81 2.90 -19.49
CA LYS A 236 5.84 1.79 -19.53
C LYS A 236 5.02 1.69 -18.24
N GLY A 237 5.63 1.99 -17.09
CA GLY A 237 4.94 2.09 -15.81
C GLY A 237 3.89 3.21 -15.83
N ARG A 238 4.24 4.39 -16.33
CA ARG A 238 3.31 5.52 -16.48
C ARG A 238 2.16 5.18 -17.41
N ASP A 239 2.44 4.58 -18.56
CA ASP A 239 1.42 4.17 -19.54
C ASP A 239 0.43 3.16 -18.95
N ALA A 240 0.93 2.21 -18.15
CA ALA A 240 0.08 1.23 -17.48
C ALA A 240 -0.84 1.85 -16.42
N TYR A 241 -0.44 2.96 -15.79
CA TYR A 241 -1.23 3.68 -14.78
C TYR A 241 -2.18 4.74 -15.38
N GLU A 242 -2.05 5.06 -16.66
CA GLU A 242 -2.88 6.07 -17.31
C GLU A 242 -4.29 5.53 -17.59
N SER A 243 -5.32 6.28 -17.19
CA SER A 243 -6.71 5.91 -17.51
C SER A 243 -6.96 6.16 -18.99
N LYS A 244 -7.56 5.18 -19.66
CA LYS A 244 -8.00 5.33 -21.05
C LYS A 244 -9.52 5.55 -21.12
N PRO A 245 -10.05 6.18 -22.18
CA PRO A 245 -11.48 6.49 -22.28
C PRO A 245 -12.42 5.27 -22.16
N HIS A 246 -11.97 4.09 -22.58
CA HIS A 246 -12.75 2.84 -22.51
C HIS A 246 -12.56 2.07 -21.20
N HIS A 247 -11.72 2.56 -20.27
CA HIS A 247 -11.51 1.91 -18.98
C HIS A 247 -12.64 2.23 -18.01
N PHE A 248 -12.97 1.26 -17.17
CA PHE A 248 -13.60 1.57 -15.89
C PHE A 248 -12.53 2.09 -14.93
N SER A 249 -12.62 3.35 -14.52
CA SER A 249 -11.70 3.97 -13.56
C SER A 249 -12.36 4.19 -12.20
N THR A 250 -11.54 4.09 -11.16
CA THR A 250 -11.92 4.31 -9.76
C THR A 250 -10.75 4.87 -8.98
N LEU A 251 -10.98 5.34 -7.76
CA LEU A 251 -9.90 5.60 -6.82
C LEU A 251 -9.34 4.26 -6.34
N CYS A 252 -8.10 3.97 -6.72
CA CYS A 252 -7.34 2.80 -6.28
C CYS A 252 -6.56 3.14 -5.00
N HIS A 253 -6.28 2.13 -4.17
CA HIS A 253 -5.38 2.26 -3.03
C HIS A 253 -3.96 2.64 -3.48
N GLY A 254 -3.48 2.03 -4.56
CA GLY A 254 -2.20 2.32 -5.21
C GLY A 254 -0.97 1.66 -4.57
N ASP A 255 -1.12 1.11 -3.37
CA ASP A 255 -0.09 0.34 -2.64
C ASP A 255 -0.73 -0.86 -1.92
N LEU A 256 -1.45 -1.70 -2.66
CA LEU A 256 -2.26 -2.76 -2.07
C LEU A 256 -1.45 -4.03 -1.78
N TRP A 257 -0.74 -4.07 -0.65
CA TRP A 257 0.01 -5.25 -0.21
C TRP A 257 -0.28 -5.64 1.24
N VAL A 258 0.14 -6.83 1.63
CA VAL A 258 -0.14 -7.48 2.93
C VAL A 258 0.18 -6.62 4.15
N ASN A 259 1.23 -5.79 4.11
CA ASN A 259 1.56 -4.93 5.26
C ASN A 259 0.70 -3.67 5.35
N ASN A 260 -0.05 -3.35 4.30
CA ASN A 260 -1.05 -2.28 4.29
C ASN A 260 -2.45 -2.82 4.64
N MET A 261 -2.50 -3.99 5.30
CA MET A 261 -3.72 -4.65 5.75
C MET A 261 -3.53 -5.17 7.17
N LEU A 262 -4.38 -4.73 8.09
CA LEU A 262 -4.46 -5.28 9.44
C LEU A 262 -5.63 -6.26 9.49
N PHE A 263 -5.38 -7.50 9.90
CA PHE A 263 -6.34 -8.61 9.91
C PHE A 263 -6.82 -8.91 11.33
N LEU A 264 -8.10 -9.23 11.45
CA LEU A 264 -8.68 -9.85 12.63
C LEU A 264 -8.83 -11.35 12.35
N TYR A 265 -8.40 -12.18 13.30
CA TYR A 265 -8.43 -13.63 13.18
C TYR A 265 -9.34 -14.25 14.22
N ASN A 266 -10.05 -15.31 13.83
CA ASN A 266 -10.80 -16.15 14.75
C ASN A 266 -9.86 -16.77 15.79
N GLY A 267 -10.27 -16.73 17.06
CA GLY A 267 -9.47 -17.22 18.18
C GLY A 267 -9.14 -18.71 18.10
N GLU A 268 -10.08 -19.52 17.59
CA GLU A 268 -10.06 -20.99 17.60
C GLU A 268 -9.30 -21.56 16.39
N ASP A 269 -9.69 -21.20 15.17
CA ASP A 269 -9.15 -21.82 13.95
C ASP A 269 -8.13 -20.95 13.18
N LYS A 270 -7.86 -19.73 13.67
CA LYS A 270 -6.96 -18.73 13.05
C LYS A 270 -7.35 -18.36 11.61
N SER A 271 -8.60 -18.55 11.21
CA SER A 271 -9.11 -18.04 9.94
C SER A 271 -9.31 -16.52 9.98
N PRO A 272 -9.11 -15.79 8.87
CA PRO A 272 -9.33 -14.36 8.83
C PRO A 272 -10.84 -14.05 8.87
N GLU A 273 -11.26 -13.21 9.81
CA GLU A 273 -12.66 -12.80 10.00
C GLU A 273 -12.95 -11.43 9.39
N ASP A 274 -12.01 -10.50 9.55
CA ASP A 274 -12.09 -9.16 8.97
C ASP A 274 -10.69 -8.61 8.69
N PHE A 275 -10.62 -7.50 7.97
CA PHE A 275 -9.39 -6.73 7.84
C PHE A 275 -9.67 -5.26 7.56
N VAL A 276 -8.73 -4.37 7.81
CA VAL A 276 -8.82 -2.97 7.39
C VAL A 276 -7.63 -2.59 6.51
N PHE A 277 -7.87 -1.68 5.58
CA PHE A 277 -6.80 -1.04 4.82
C PHE A 277 -6.13 0.03 5.67
N ILE A 278 -4.82 0.18 5.51
CA ILE A 278 -4.02 1.27 6.07
C ILE A 278 -3.08 1.84 5.00
N ASP A 279 -2.56 3.04 5.23
CA ASP A 279 -1.59 3.71 4.36
C ASP A 279 -2.11 4.06 2.95
N PHE A 280 -3.00 5.05 2.88
CA PHE A 280 -3.65 5.52 1.65
C PHE A 280 -2.81 6.55 0.87
N GLN A 281 -1.49 6.57 1.05
CA GLN A 281 -0.61 7.63 0.57
C GLN A 281 -0.38 7.62 -0.96
N LEU A 282 -0.62 6.49 -1.63
CA LEU A 282 -0.47 6.34 -3.08
C LEU A 282 -1.81 6.28 -3.83
N CYS A 283 -2.91 6.68 -3.18
CA CYS A 283 -4.23 6.67 -3.80
C CYS A 283 -4.26 7.47 -5.12
N ARG A 284 -4.83 6.85 -6.15
CA ARG A 284 -4.88 7.40 -7.51
C ARG A 284 -6.15 7.00 -8.23
N TRP A 285 -6.73 7.93 -8.97
CA TRP A 285 -7.79 7.65 -9.92
C TRP A 285 -7.23 6.96 -11.16
N THR A 286 -7.51 5.67 -11.31
CA THR A 286 -7.03 4.83 -12.41
C THR A 286 -7.84 3.53 -12.53
N SER A 287 -7.43 2.65 -13.43
CA SER A 287 -7.94 1.29 -13.56
C SER A 287 -7.81 0.51 -12.23
N PRO A 288 -8.87 -0.16 -11.71
CA PRO A 288 -8.74 -0.99 -10.51
C PRO A 288 -7.84 -2.22 -10.73
N ALA A 289 -7.48 -2.53 -11.98
CA ALA A 289 -6.50 -3.56 -12.28
C ALA A 289 -5.11 -3.26 -11.69
N ILE A 290 -4.80 -2.00 -11.40
CA ILE A 290 -3.53 -1.59 -10.76
C ILE A 290 -3.40 -2.24 -9.39
N ASP A 291 -4.43 -2.12 -8.54
CA ASP A 291 -4.46 -2.74 -7.21
C ASP A 291 -4.42 -4.26 -7.29
N LEU A 292 -5.10 -4.87 -8.27
CA LEU A 292 -5.08 -6.32 -8.48
C LEU A 292 -3.68 -6.81 -8.89
N HIS A 293 -3.06 -6.17 -9.88
CA HIS A 293 -1.71 -6.53 -10.33
C HIS A 293 -0.70 -6.37 -9.21
N TYR A 294 -0.79 -5.29 -8.43
CA TYR A 294 0.09 -5.08 -7.30
C TYR A 294 -0.09 -6.19 -6.25
N PHE A 295 -1.32 -6.37 -5.76
CA PHE A 295 -1.68 -7.36 -4.74
C PHE A 295 -1.29 -8.79 -5.12
N PHE A 296 -1.65 -9.24 -6.32
CA PHE A 296 -1.37 -10.58 -6.81
C PHE A 296 0.14 -10.87 -6.89
N ASN A 297 0.94 -9.86 -7.19
CA ASN A 297 2.39 -10.03 -7.37
C ASN A 297 3.22 -9.74 -6.12
N THR A 298 2.64 -9.14 -5.07
CA THR A 298 3.37 -8.84 -3.83
C THR A 298 2.96 -9.69 -2.63
N SER A 299 1.73 -10.22 -2.60
CA SER A 299 1.14 -10.65 -1.33
C SER A 299 0.59 -12.08 -1.28
N LEU A 300 0.38 -12.73 -2.42
CA LEU A 300 -0.13 -14.11 -2.46
C LEU A 300 0.92 -15.13 -1.99
N GLU A 301 0.44 -16.26 -1.46
CA GLU A 301 1.28 -17.45 -1.29
C GLU A 301 1.90 -17.85 -2.64
N PRO A 302 3.18 -18.29 -2.68
CA PRO A 302 3.88 -18.58 -3.94
C PRO A 302 3.15 -19.54 -4.89
N LYS A 303 2.42 -20.52 -4.34
CA LYS A 303 1.66 -21.50 -5.13
C LYS A 303 0.48 -20.87 -5.87
N LEU A 304 -0.14 -19.83 -5.30
CA LEU A 304 -1.30 -19.13 -5.86
C LEU A 304 -0.84 -18.01 -6.80
N HIS A 305 0.23 -17.29 -6.42
CA HIS A 305 0.86 -16.25 -7.25
C HIS A 305 1.28 -16.77 -8.63
N LEU A 306 1.73 -18.03 -8.71
CA LEU A 306 2.23 -18.64 -9.94
C LEU A 306 1.22 -19.55 -10.64
N ASP A 307 -0.06 -19.56 -10.21
CA ASP A 307 -1.14 -20.33 -10.84
C ASP A 307 -2.07 -19.41 -11.65
N PRO A 308 -1.96 -19.39 -12.99
CA PRO A 308 -2.82 -18.55 -13.84
C PRO A 308 -4.30 -18.84 -13.66
N ASN A 309 -4.69 -20.10 -13.45
CA ASN A 309 -6.09 -20.45 -13.26
C ASN A 309 -6.63 -19.89 -11.95
N ALA A 310 -5.80 -19.83 -10.90
CA ALA A 310 -6.16 -19.18 -9.64
C ALA A 310 -6.38 -17.68 -9.83
N LEU A 311 -5.45 -17.00 -10.52
CA LEU A 311 -5.56 -15.58 -10.80
C LEU A 311 -6.82 -15.24 -11.62
N ASP A 312 -7.17 -16.06 -12.61
CA ASP A 312 -8.39 -15.87 -13.40
C ASP A 312 -9.66 -16.00 -12.55
N ARG A 313 -9.72 -16.99 -11.64
CA ARG A 313 -10.83 -17.14 -10.68
C ARG A 313 -10.94 -15.94 -9.74
N TYR A 314 -9.81 -15.40 -9.29
CA TYR A 314 -9.76 -14.23 -8.42
C TYR A 314 -10.23 -12.97 -9.13
N VAL A 315 -9.81 -12.76 -10.39
CA VAL A 315 -10.30 -11.66 -11.24
C VAL A 315 -11.81 -11.77 -11.43
N GLN A 316 -12.32 -12.96 -11.78
CA GLN A 316 -13.75 -13.18 -11.95
C GLN A 316 -14.53 -12.89 -10.66
N PHE A 317 -14.06 -13.39 -9.52
CA PHE A 317 -14.69 -13.14 -8.23
C PHE A 317 -14.72 -11.66 -7.87
N TYR A 318 -13.59 -10.96 -8.03
CA TYR A 318 -13.52 -9.51 -7.82
C TYR A 318 -14.52 -8.77 -8.71
N HIS A 319 -14.53 -9.09 -10.01
CA HIS A 319 -15.41 -8.45 -11.00
C HIS A 319 -16.89 -8.64 -10.64
N SER A 320 -17.31 -9.86 -10.28
CA SER A 320 -18.71 -10.12 -9.89
C SER A 320 -19.12 -9.31 -8.65
N ASN A 321 -18.26 -9.20 -7.63
CA ASN A 321 -18.54 -8.38 -6.45
C ASN A 321 -18.54 -6.87 -6.77
N LEU A 322 -17.69 -6.43 -7.70
CA LEU A 322 -17.65 -5.04 -8.15
C LEU A 322 -18.94 -4.67 -8.86
N GLU A 323 -19.37 -5.50 -9.82
CA GLU A 323 -20.62 -5.32 -10.55
C GLU A 323 -21.83 -5.28 -9.59
N GLU A 324 -21.93 -6.25 -8.68
CA GLU A 324 -23.01 -6.31 -7.69
C GLU A 324 -23.06 -5.03 -6.85
N MET A 325 -21.90 -4.57 -6.35
CA MET A 325 -21.84 -3.35 -5.54
C MET A 325 -22.17 -2.09 -6.34
N LEU A 326 -21.63 -1.93 -7.56
CA LEU A 326 -21.94 -0.80 -8.43
C LEU A 326 -23.45 -0.70 -8.70
N ARG A 327 -24.11 -1.85 -8.98
CA ARG A 327 -25.57 -1.90 -9.15
C ARG A 327 -26.30 -1.51 -7.87
N SER A 328 -25.90 -2.05 -6.72
CA SER A 328 -26.55 -1.75 -5.43
C SER A 328 -26.43 -0.27 -5.02
N LEU A 329 -25.35 0.41 -5.42
CA LEU A 329 -25.12 1.83 -5.19
C LEU A 329 -25.71 2.72 -6.29
N ASN A 330 -26.48 2.16 -7.22
CA ASN A 330 -27.09 2.85 -8.36
C ASN A 330 -26.07 3.64 -9.21
N TYR A 331 -24.92 3.03 -9.51
CA TYR A 331 -23.94 3.63 -10.40
C TYR A 331 -24.55 3.90 -11.78
N SER A 332 -24.43 5.14 -12.26
CA SER A 332 -25.14 5.65 -13.43
C SER A 332 -24.47 5.34 -14.77
N ASP A 333 -23.18 5.00 -14.75
CA ASP A 333 -22.37 4.83 -15.95
C ASP A 333 -22.22 3.36 -16.34
N HIS A 334 -21.52 3.12 -17.45
CA HIS A 334 -21.22 1.77 -17.93
C HIS A 334 -20.50 0.94 -16.87
N ILE A 335 -21.06 -0.23 -16.56
CA ILE A 335 -20.41 -1.27 -15.75
C ILE A 335 -19.75 -2.23 -16.75
N PRO A 336 -18.42 -2.39 -16.71
CA PRO A 336 -17.73 -3.24 -17.68
C PRO A 336 -18.16 -4.70 -17.52
N SER A 337 -18.37 -5.38 -18.63
CA SER A 337 -18.43 -6.84 -18.67
C SER A 337 -17.10 -7.46 -18.22
N LEU A 338 -17.11 -8.73 -17.81
CA LEU A 338 -15.88 -9.44 -17.46
C LEU A 338 -14.86 -9.42 -18.61
N ARG A 339 -15.33 -9.49 -19.86
CA ARG A 339 -14.43 -9.47 -21.03
C ARG A 339 -13.74 -8.12 -21.20
N GLU A 340 -14.48 -7.01 -21.08
CA GLU A 340 -13.91 -5.67 -21.11
C GLU A 340 -12.90 -5.48 -19.98
N PHE A 341 -13.25 -5.95 -18.77
CA PHE A 341 -12.36 -5.86 -17.62
C PHE A 341 -11.08 -6.69 -17.80
N VAL A 342 -11.16 -7.89 -18.36
CA VAL A 342 -9.98 -8.72 -18.68
C VAL A 342 -9.08 -8.03 -19.71
N LEU A 343 -9.63 -7.38 -20.73
CA LEU A 343 -8.83 -6.59 -21.68
C LEU A 343 -8.13 -5.42 -20.98
N GLN A 344 -8.84 -4.71 -20.10
CA GLN A 344 -8.27 -3.64 -19.28
C GLN A 344 -7.14 -4.16 -18.35
N LEU A 345 -7.29 -5.38 -17.79
CA LEU A 345 -6.23 -6.06 -17.03
C LEU A 345 -4.99 -6.33 -17.90
N GLU A 346 -5.15 -6.79 -19.13
CA GLU A 346 -4.02 -7.00 -20.05
C GLU A 346 -3.30 -5.69 -20.40
N GLU A 347 -4.05 -4.63 -20.68
CA GLU A 347 -3.49 -3.32 -21.03
C GLU A 347 -2.63 -2.69 -19.92
N THR A 348 -2.91 -3.05 -18.66
CA THR A 348 -2.24 -2.55 -17.47
C THR A 348 -1.21 -3.54 -16.90
N ARG A 349 -0.98 -4.67 -17.59
CA ARG A 349 -0.20 -5.80 -17.06
C ARG A 349 1.28 -5.49 -16.81
N PHE A 350 1.82 -4.40 -17.34
CA PHE A 350 3.17 -3.97 -17.00
C PHE A 350 3.32 -3.64 -15.51
N VAL A 351 2.23 -3.31 -14.80
CA VAL A 351 2.25 -3.18 -13.33
C VAL A 351 2.68 -4.49 -12.66
N ALA A 352 2.25 -5.65 -13.16
CA ALA A 352 2.69 -6.95 -12.65
C ALA A 352 4.21 -7.15 -12.80
N VAL A 353 4.82 -6.62 -13.87
CA VAL A 353 6.28 -6.67 -14.09
C VAL A 353 7.00 -5.83 -13.03
N THR A 354 6.59 -4.57 -12.86
CA THR A 354 7.19 -3.67 -11.87
C THR A 354 6.96 -4.15 -10.43
N ALA A 355 5.79 -4.69 -10.12
CA ALA A 355 5.48 -5.28 -8.83
C ALA A 355 6.35 -6.51 -8.55
N SER A 356 6.51 -7.41 -9.53
CA SER A 356 7.26 -8.66 -9.34
C SER A 356 8.78 -8.47 -9.27
N LEU A 357 9.32 -7.59 -10.13
CA LEU A 357 10.77 -7.44 -10.30
C LEU A 357 11.33 -6.24 -9.54
N GLY A 358 10.52 -5.20 -9.33
CA GLY A 358 10.91 -3.99 -8.60
C GLY A 358 10.50 -4.04 -7.13
N VAL A 359 9.21 -4.19 -6.86
CA VAL A 359 8.65 -4.04 -5.51
C VAL A 359 8.83 -5.29 -4.65
N GLN A 360 8.48 -6.46 -5.16
CA GLN A 360 8.47 -7.71 -4.39
C GLN A 360 9.82 -8.01 -3.70
N PRO A 361 10.99 -7.79 -4.33
CA PRO A 361 12.27 -7.94 -3.63
C PRO A 361 12.44 -7.01 -2.43
N VAL A 362 11.91 -5.78 -2.50
CA VAL A 362 11.93 -4.82 -1.39
C VAL A 362 11.06 -5.32 -0.25
N VAL A 363 9.80 -5.65 -0.53
CA VAL A 363 8.80 -5.97 0.50
C VAL A 363 8.94 -7.37 1.12
N THR A 364 9.63 -8.29 0.43
CA THR A 364 9.97 -9.62 0.97
C THR A 364 11.36 -9.67 1.61
N THR A 365 11.99 -8.51 1.80
CA THR A 365 13.23 -8.39 2.56
C THR A 365 12.94 -8.41 4.06
N GLU A 366 13.61 -9.31 4.77
CA GLU A 366 13.59 -9.29 6.23
C GLU A 366 14.37 -8.06 6.68
N PRO A 367 13.97 -7.40 7.76
CA PRO A 367 14.73 -6.29 8.32
C PRO A 367 16.14 -6.78 8.70
N ALA A 368 17.11 -6.58 7.81
CA ALA A 368 18.52 -6.75 8.13
C ALA A 368 18.98 -5.49 8.86
N GLU A 369 19.88 -5.64 9.83
CA GLU A 369 20.42 -4.52 10.57
C GLU A 369 21.03 -3.47 9.60
N GLY A 370 20.47 -2.27 9.60
CA GLY A 370 20.89 -1.18 8.70
C GLY A 370 20.27 -1.15 7.30
N ALA A 371 19.27 -1.99 7.00
CA ALA A 371 18.46 -1.88 5.79
C ALA A 371 17.46 -0.72 5.90
N ASN A 372 17.48 0.21 4.95
CA ASN A 372 16.54 1.34 4.88
C ASN A 372 16.21 1.66 3.41
N PHE A 373 15.32 2.64 3.18
CA PHE A 373 14.88 3.00 1.83
C PHE A 373 16.05 3.41 0.91
N ARG A 374 17.09 4.05 1.45
CA ARG A 374 18.27 4.47 0.68
C ARG A 374 19.02 3.31 0.05
N CYS A 375 19.00 2.11 0.66
CA CYS A 375 19.64 0.93 0.07
C CYS A 375 19.07 0.53 -1.30
N PHE A 376 17.87 1.03 -1.64
CA PHE A 376 17.23 0.80 -2.93
C PHE A 376 17.41 1.96 -3.92
N ILE A 377 17.81 3.15 -3.45
CA ILE A 377 17.93 4.37 -4.27
C ILE A 377 19.39 4.77 -4.49
N ASP A 378 20.21 4.73 -3.45
CA ASP A 378 21.61 5.15 -3.51
C ASP A 378 22.45 4.10 -4.27
N ASP A 379 23.52 4.57 -4.92
CA ASP A 379 24.41 3.71 -5.72
C ASP A 379 25.83 3.61 -5.11
N THR A 380 25.92 3.44 -3.79
CA THR A 380 27.20 3.10 -3.16
C THR A 380 27.51 1.61 -3.35
N GLU A 381 28.78 1.21 -3.16
CA GLU A 381 29.15 -0.20 -3.23
C GLU A 381 28.40 -1.06 -2.20
N LYS A 382 28.13 -0.51 -1.02
CA LYS A 382 27.34 -1.17 0.03
C LYS A 382 25.91 -1.43 -0.46
N ASP A 383 25.28 -0.44 -1.09
CA ASP A 383 23.89 -0.53 -1.54
C ASP A 383 23.75 -1.49 -2.72
N ARG A 384 24.69 -1.45 -3.68
CA ARG A 384 24.77 -2.46 -4.76
C ARG A 384 24.90 -3.89 -4.22
N LYS A 385 25.78 -4.10 -3.22
CA LYS A 385 25.95 -5.41 -2.56
C LYS A 385 24.68 -5.84 -1.83
N PHE A 386 24.01 -4.92 -1.14
CA PHE A 386 22.73 -5.18 -0.48
C PHE A 386 21.68 -5.67 -1.49
N ARG A 387 21.46 -4.93 -2.58
CA ARG A 387 20.49 -5.31 -3.61
C ARG A 387 20.83 -6.64 -4.28
N GLN A 388 22.10 -6.88 -4.59
CA GLN A 388 22.56 -8.16 -5.16
C GLN A 388 22.28 -9.37 -4.24
N ASN A 389 22.37 -9.19 -2.92
CA ASN A 389 22.09 -10.25 -1.97
C ASN A 389 20.61 -10.64 -1.91
N LEU A 390 19.69 -9.80 -2.38
CA LEU A 390 18.26 -10.11 -2.41
C LEU A 390 17.99 -11.39 -3.22
N TYR A 391 18.64 -11.52 -4.38
CA TYR A 391 18.52 -12.69 -5.26
C TYR A 391 19.24 -13.95 -4.75
N ARG A 392 19.76 -13.98 -3.51
CA ARG A 392 20.12 -15.24 -2.84
C ARG A 392 18.88 -16.00 -2.34
N LYS A 393 17.74 -15.31 -2.22
CA LYS A 393 16.48 -15.90 -1.75
C LYS A 393 15.85 -16.76 -2.84
N LYS A 394 15.61 -18.04 -2.53
CA LYS A 394 14.95 -19.00 -3.45
C LYS A 394 13.60 -18.50 -3.98
N ARG A 395 12.83 -17.77 -3.16
CA ARG A 395 11.54 -17.18 -3.59
C ARG A 395 11.72 -16.23 -4.79
N LEU A 396 12.66 -15.28 -4.71
CA LEU A 396 12.90 -14.32 -5.79
C LEU A 396 13.52 -14.99 -7.03
N GLN A 397 14.40 -15.97 -6.82
CA GLN A 397 14.96 -16.79 -7.90
C GLN A 397 13.86 -17.55 -8.67
N ASN A 398 13.00 -18.26 -7.95
CA ASN A 398 11.88 -19.01 -8.53
C ASN A 398 10.91 -18.09 -9.28
N ASN A 399 10.62 -16.92 -8.71
CA ASN A 399 9.75 -15.94 -9.34
C ASN A 399 10.36 -15.41 -10.64
N ALA A 400 11.65 -15.05 -10.67
CA ALA A 400 12.31 -14.66 -11.91
C ALA A 400 12.29 -15.78 -12.96
N ILE A 401 12.60 -17.03 -12.56
CA ILE A 401 12.59 -18.20 -13.46
C ILE A 401 11.20 -18.43 -14.09
N LYS A 402 10.12 -18.22 -13.33
CA LYS A 402 8.75 -18.49 -13.80
C LYS A 402 8.13 -17.29 -14.52
N LEU A 403 8.34 -16.08 -14.02
CA LEU A 403 7.65 -14.88 -14.49
C LEU A 403 8.33 -14.23 -15.69
N LEU A 404 9.66 -14.26 -15.80
CA LEU A 404 10.33 -13.65 -16.97
C LEU A 404 9.85 -14.25 -18.29
N PRO A 405 9.79 -15.59 -18.47
CA PRO A 405 9.21 -16.18 -19.68
C PRO A 405 7.72 -15.86 -19.86
N TYR A 406 6.96 -15.80 -18.77
CA TYR A 406 5.54 -15.46 -18.82
C TYR A 406 5.29 -14.02 -19.30
N PHE A 407 6.09 -13.06 -18.83
CA PHE A 407 6.03 -11.66 -19.26
C PHE A 407 6.55 -11.49 -20.69
N ASP A 408 7.60 -12.22 -21.04
CA ASP A 408 8.19 -12.17 -22.36
C ASP A 408 7.24 -12.67 -23.45
N ALA A 409 6.55 -13.79 -23.20
CA ALA A 409 5.55 -14.35 -24.10
C ALA A 409 4.34 -13.42 -24.36
N ARG A 410 4.22 -12.31 -23.61
CA ARG A 410 3.18 -11.29 -23.75
C ARG A 410 3.72 -9.96 -24.30
N GLY A 411 5.00 -9.92 -24.71
CA GLY A 411 5.64 -8.70 -25.21
C GLY A 411 5.85 -7.62 -24.16
N LEU A 412 5.66 -7.93 -22.86
CA LEU A 412 5.80 -6.92 -21.80
C LEU A 412 7.25 -6.48 -21.58
N LEU A 413 8.21 -7.28 -22.04
CA LEU A 413 9.64 -7.00 -21.95
C LEU A 413 10.21 -6.39 -23.25
N ASP A 414 9.38 -6.15 -24.27
CA ASP A 414 9.81 -5.57 -25.54
C ASP A 414 9.94 -4.04 -25.44
N VAL A 415 10.94 -3.52 -26.13
CA VAL A 415 11.23 -2.08 -26.23
C VAL A 415 11.11 -1.63 -27.69
N PRO A 416 10.85 -0.34 -27.95
CA PRO A 416 10.89 0.19 -29.31
C PRO A 416 12.23 -0.14 -29.98
N CYS A 417 12.17 -0.57 -31.25
CA CYS A 417 13.35 -0.91 -32.05
C CYS A 417 14.20 0.30 -32.41
#